data_AF-A0A7S0UKK1-F1
#
_entry.id   AF-A0A7S0UKK1-F1
#
_cell.length_a   1.000
_cell.length_b   1.000
_cell.length_c   1.000
_cell.angle_alpha   90.00
_cell.angle_beta   90.00
_cell.angle_gamma   90.00
#
_symmetry.space_group_name_H-M   'P 1'
#
loop_
_entity.id
_entity.type
_entity.pdbx_description
1 polymer ?
#
loop_
_entity_poly.entity_id
_entity_poly.type
_entity_poly.pdbx_seq_one_letter_code
_entity_poly.pdbx_strand_id
1 'polypeptide(L)'
;NGEYYQFVKEGGYRNQEYWCDDGWAWRSHRNLKWPFFWQQVGPAGSHEYNLRTIFDVVSMPWDWPVDCTYYEAKAFCDWKTKKDGSPAANPYRVLTEAEHHVIRHKENNLEAARKDVSADTVMVTSGEDFPTSSTGANLNLAFSSQNPVDQFAPSHTGHRDTTGNAWEWTEDHFNPLKGFEVHHVYDDFSSPCFDGKH
;
A
#
# COMPACT_ATOMS: atom_id res chain seq x y z
N ASN A 1 5.95 2.80 8.60
CA ASN A 1 6.67 1.89 9.53
C ASN A 1 6.40 2.21 10.99
N GLY A 2 6.51 3.46 11.44
CA GLY A 2 6.43 3.86 12.85
C GLY A 2 5.07 3.58 13.51
N GLU A 3 3.96 3.79 12.83
CA GLU A 3 2.64 3.40 13.37
C GLU A 3 2.49 1.88 13.44
N TYR A 4 2.93 1.19 12.38
CA TYR A 4 2.90 -0.27 12.29
C TYR A 4 3.78 -0.95 13.35
N TYR A 5 4.85 -0.29 13.79
CA TYR A 5 5.67 -0.74 14.92
C TYR A 5 4.84 -0.88 16.20
N GLN A 6 3.93 0.06 16.47
CA GLN A 6 3.07 -0.02 17.65
C GLN A 6 2.13 -1.23 17.56
N PHE A 7 1.55 -1.49 16.38
CA PHE A 7 0.76 -2.69 16.12
C PHE A 7 1.56 -3.97 16.41
N VAL A 8 2.80 -4.08 15.91
CA VAL A 8 3.68 -5.23 16.18
C VAL A 8 3.98 -5.37 17.67
N LYS A 9 4.41 -4.27 18.32
CA LYS A 9 4.82 -4.22 19.72
C LYS A 9 3.67 -4.62 20.67
N GLU A 10 2.46 -4.12 20.39
CA GLU A 10 1.25 -4.40 21.17
C GLU A 10 0.64 -5.78 20.87
N GLY A 11 1.31 -6.60 20.06
CA GLY A 11 0.91 -7.99 19.83
C GLY A 11 -0.12 -8.17 18.72
N GLY A 12 -0.14 -7.29 17.72
CA GLY A 12 -0.93 -7.44 16.50
C GLY A 12 -0.74 -8.81 15.83
N TYR A 13 0.51 -9.26 15.74
CA TYR A 13 0.88 -10.61 15.28
C TYR A 13 0.81 -11.68 16.37
N ARG A 14 0.04 -11.48 17.44
CA ARG A 14 -0.26 -12.53 18.43
C ARG A 14 -1.73 -12.62 18.78
N ASN A 15 -2.55 -11.69 18.31
CA ASN A 15 -3.93 -11.57 18.70
C ASN A 15 -4.86 -11.82 17.51
N GLN A 16 -5.63 -12.91 17.55
CA GLN A 16 -6.50 -13.34 16.46
C GLN A 16 -7.67 -12.38 16.23
N GLU A 17 -8.07 -11.60 17.23
CA GLU A 17 -9.24 -10.72 17.13
C GLU A 17 -9.13 -9.65 16.03
N TYR A 18 -7.90 -9.35 15.59
CA TYR A 18 -7.64 -8.36 14.53
C TYR A 18 -7.61 -8.99 13.14
N TRP A 19 -7.66 -10.30 12.99
CA TRP A 19 -7.44 -10.96 11.71
C TRP A 19 -8.72 -11.63 11.25
N CYS A 20 -8.97 -11.59 9.94
CA CYS A 20 -9.93 -12.53 9.34
C CYS A 20 -9.40 -13.97 9.43
N ASP A 21 -10.29 -14.95 9.29
CA ASP A 21 -9.94 -16.37 9.45
C ASP A 21 -8.82 -16.80 8.48
N ASP A 22 -8.92 -16.43 7.20
CA ASP A 22 -7.90 -16.75 6.19
C ASP A 22 -6.57 -16.05 6.47
N GLY A 23 -6.62 -14.78 6.88
CA GLY A 23 -5.43 -14.01 7.26
C GLY A 23 -4.73 -14.59 8.49
N TRP A 24 -5.50 -15.00 9.51
CA TRP A 24 -4.96 -15.67 10.69
C TRP A 24 -4.34 -17.02 10.35
N ALA A 25 -5.02 -17.83 9.53
CA ALA A 25 -4.53 -19.12 9.08
C ALA A 25 -3.22 -18.96 8.28
N TRP A 26 -3.18 -18.02 7.33
CA TRP A 26 -1.98 -17.70 6.55
C TRP A 26 -0.83 -17.24 7.45
N ARG A 27 -1.08 -16.26 8.32
CA ARG A 27 -0.06 -15.71 9.22
C ARG A 27 0.49 -16.78 10.15
N SER A 28 -0.38 -17.64 10.68
CA SER A 28 -0.02 -18.74 11.59
C SER A 28 0.81 -19.79 10.87
N HIS A 29 0.41 -20.19 9.65
CA HIS A 29 1.17 -21.12 8.82
C HIS A 29 2.58 -20.60 8.50
N ARG A 30 2.69 -19.30 8.18
CA ARG A 30 3.99 -18.64 7.91
C ARG A 30 4.80 -18.33 9.17
N ASN A 31 4.19 -18.44 10.36
CA ASN A 31 4.78 -18.06 11.66
C ASN A 31 5.37 -16.64 11.66
N LEU A 32 4.70 -15.70 10.99
CA LEU A 32 5.15 -14.30 10.94
C LEU A 32 4.87 -13.59 12.27
N LYS A 33 5.79 -12.69 12.63
CA LYS A 33 5.75 -11.94 13.90
C LYS A 33 5.84 -10.42 13.68
N TRP A 34 6.10 -10.00 12.45
CA TRP A 34 6.29 -8.63 11.96
C TRP A 34 6.31 -8.66 10.42
N PRO A 35 6.26 -7.49 9.74
CA PRO A 35 6.31 -7.39 8.29
C PRO A 35 7.52 -8.10 7.66
N PHE A 36 7.33 -8.72 6.49
CA PHE A 36 8.29 -9.65 5.90
C PHE A 36 9.73 -9.10 5.74
N PHE A 37 9.87 -7.81 5.43
CA PHE A 37 11.18 -7.19 5.18
C PHE A 37 11.84 -6.59 6.44
N TRP A 38 11.17 -6.62 7.59
CA TRP A 38 11.78 -6.19 8.84
C TRP A 38 12.72 -7.28 9.36
N GLN A 39 13.96 -6.90 9.64
CA GLN A 39 14.99 -7.80 10.17
C GLN A 39 15.24 -7.48 11.64
N GLN A 40 14.94 -8.43 12.53
CA GLN A 40 15.25 -8.27 13.95
C GLN A 40 16.76 -8.26 14.18
N VAL A 41 17.27 -7.27 14.92
CA VAL A 41 18.72 -7.09 15.18
C VAL A 41 19.12 -7.13 16.66
N GLY A 42 18.14 -7.21 17.57
CA GLY A 42 18.38 -7.34 19.00
C GLY A 42 17.94 -8.70 19.58
N PRO A 43 18.01 -8.87 20.91
CA PRO A 43 17.49 -10.05 21.60
C PRO A 43 16.03 -10.34 21.25
N ALA A 44 15.62 -11.61 21.32
CA ALA A 44 14.23 -11.99 21.08
C ALA A 44 13.28 -11.19 21.99
N GLY A 45 12.29 -10.50 21.39
CA GLY A 45 11.36 -9.64 22.11
C GLY A 45 11.79 -8.18 22.30
N SER A 46 13.00 -7.78 21.90
CA SER A 46 13.44 -6.37 22.00
C SER A 46 12.66 -5.42 21.09
N HIS A 47 12.01 -5.95 20.05
CA HIS A 47 11.36 -5.16 18.99
C HIS A 47 12.33 -4.16 18.32
N GLU A 48 13.59 -4.54 18.17
CA GLU A 48 14.59 -3.78 17.41
C GLU A 48 14.70 -4.35 16.00
N TYR A 49 14.51 -3.48 15.00
CA TYR A 49 14.44 -3.87 13.60
C TYR A 49 15.32 -2.99 12.73
N ASN A 50 15.91 -3.59 11.71
CA ASN A 50 16.37 -2.94 10.49
C ASN A 50 15.38 -3.22 9.36
N LEU A 51 15.45 -2.47 8.26
CA LEU A 51 14.67 -2.71 7.05
C LEU A 51 15.57 -3.26 5.96
N ARG A 52 15.20 -4.40 5.38
CA ARG A 52 15.82 -4.91 4.15
C ARG A 52 15.17 -4.25 2.94
N THR A 53 15.93 -3.42 2.23
CA THR A 53 15.52 -2.83 0.95
C THR A 53 15.95 -3.73 -0.22
N ILE A 54 15.83 -3.25 -1.45
CA ILE A 54 16.21 -4.01 -2.65
C ILE A 54 17.71 -4.36 -2.64
N PHE A 55 18.57 -3.42 -2.22
CA PHE A 55 20.03 -3.56 -2.33
C PHE A 55 20.75 -3.63 -0.99
N ASP A 56 20.12 -3.20 0.11
CA ASP A 56 20.80 -3.01 1.39
C ASP A 56 19.93 -3.44 2.59
N VAL A 57 20.56 -3.52 3.75
CA VAL A 57 19.87 -3.53 5.05
C VAL A 57 20.20 -2.22 5.74
N VAL A 58 19.18 -1.40 5.96
CA VAL A 58 19.32 -0.06 6.54
C VAL A 58 18.72 -0.02 7.94
N SER A 59 19.17 0.93 8.75
CA SER A 59 18.47 1.30 9.99
C SER A 59 17.03 1.65 9.68
N MET A 60 16.08 1.19 10.51
CA MET A 60 14.65 1.32 10.20
C MET A 60 14.22 2.77 9.95
N PRO A 61 13.73 3.10 8.74
CA PRO A 61 13.16 4.40 8.43
C PRO A 61 11.69 4.41 8.89
N TRP A 62 11.44 5.01 10.05
CA TRP A 62 10.12 4.96 10.69
C TRP A 62 9.04 5.74 9.94
N ASP A 63 9.43 6.75 9.18
CA ASP A 63 8.57 7.62 8.37
C ASP A 63 8.32 7.10 6.94
N TRP A 64 8.91 5.97 6.56
CA TRP A 64 8.59 5.30 5.27
C TRP A 64 7.31 4.47 5.39
N PRO A 65 6.59 4.20 4.29
CA PRO A 65 5.48 3.25 4.28
C PRO A 65 5.94 1.84 4.69
N VAL A 66 4.99 1.03 5.16
CA VAL A 66 5.26 -0.37 5.54
C VAL A 66 4.89 -1.31 4.40
N ASP A 67 5.80 -2.21 4.03
CA ASP A 67 5.48 -3.30 3.12
C ASP A 67 4.75 -4.41 3.86
N CYS A 68 3.47 -4.57 3.54
CA CYS A 68 2.59 -5.54 4.19
C CYS A 68 1.67 -6.23 3.16
N THR A 69 1.15 -7.39 3.54
CA THR A 69 0.10 -8.08 2.80
C THR A 69 -1.26 -7.44 3.01
N TYR A 70 -2.24 -7.77 2.16
CA TYR A 70 -3.63 -7.36 2.34
C TYR A 70 -4.19 -7.75 3.72
N TYR A 71 -3.92 -8.97 4.18
CA TYR A 71 -4.38 -9.42 5.51
C TYR A 71 -3.76 -8.62 6.66
N GLU A 72 -2.48 -8.29 6.54
CA GLU A 72 -1.76 -7.45 7.48
C GLU A 72 -2.32 -6.01 7.51
N ALA A 73 -2.63 -5.44 6.34
CA ALA A 73 -3.23 -4.11 6.22
C ALA A 73 -4.60 -4.06 6.92
N LYS A 74 -5.49 -5.03 6.66
CA LYS A 74 -6.79 -5.14 7.35
C LYS A 74 -6.62 -5.28 8.85
N ALA A 75 -5.71 -6.16 9.30
CA ALA A 75 -5.51 -6.39 10.72
C ALA A 75 -4.97 -5.15 11.44
N PHE A 76 -4.14 -4.36 10.76
CA PHE A 76 -3.73 -3.07 11.26
C PHE A 76 -4.91 -2.09 11.40
N CYS A 77 -5.80 -2.01 10.40
CA CYS A 77 -7.00 -1.19 10.47
C CYS A 77 -7.93 -1.58 11.64
N ASP A 78 -8.15 -2.88 11.85
CA ASP A 78 -8.99 -3.38 12.95
C ASP A 78 -8.37 -3.07 14.32
N TRP A 79 -7.05 -3.28 14.47
CA TRP A 79 -6.33 -2.87 15.67
C TRP A 79 -6.41 -1.36 15.90
N LYS A 80 -6.20 -0.56 14.86
CA LYS A 80 -6.20 0.91 14.97
C LYS A 80 -7.59 1.44 15.36
N THR A 81 -8.64 0.84 14.81
CA THR A 81 -10.04 1.10 15.19
C THR A 81 -10.27 0.86 16.68
N LYS A 82 -9.84 -0.30 17.18
CA LYS A 82 -9.97 -0.63 18.61
C LYS A 82 -9.10 0.28 19.48
N LYS A 83 -7.88 0.59 19.04
CA LYS A 83 -6.89 1.38 19.76
C LYS A 83 -7.34 2.82 19.97
N ASP A 84 -7.86 3.43 18.92
CA ASP A 84 -8.27 4.84 18.92
C ASP A 84 -9.75 5.00 19.35
N GLY A 85 -10.46 3.89 19.57
CA GLY A 85 -11.86 3.90 19.97
C GLY A 85 -12.80 4.40 18.88
N SER A 86 -12.42 4.26 17.61
CA SER A 86 -13.23 4.68 16.46
C SER A 86 -14.59 3.97 16.50
N PRO A 87 -15.71 4.71 16.40
CA PRO A 87 -17.04 4.11 16.45
C PRO A 87 -17.21 3.04 15.36
N ALA A 88 -18.00 2.00 15.62
CA ALA A 88 -18.33 0.98 14.63
C ALA A 88 -18.95 1.54 13.34
N ALA A 89 -19.52 2.76 13.39
CA ALA A 89 -20.02 3.46 12.21
C ALA A 89 -18.93 4.06 11.31
N ASN A 90 -17.74 4.34 11.86
CA ASN A 90 -16.60 4.93 11.16
C ASN A 90 -15.28 4.21 11.55
N PRO A 91 -15.15 2.90 11.29
CA PRO A 91 -13.91 2.19 11.56
C PRO A 91 -12.83 2.61 10.56
N TYR A 92 -11.57 2.48 10.96
CA TYR A 92 -10.49 2.41 9.98
C TYR A 92 -10.68 1.15 9.15
N ARG A 93 -10.47 1.27 7.84
CA ARG A 93 -10.52 0.16 6.89
C ARG A 93 -9.61 0.45 5.71
N VAL A 94 -9.34 -0.61 4.95
CA VAL A 94 -8.71 -0.47 3.65
C VAL A 94 -9.68 0.27 2.70
N LEU A 95 -9.13 1.10 1.81
CA LEU A 95 -9.91 1.87 0.84
C LEU A 95 -10.54 0.94 -0.20
N THR A 96 -11.62 1.38 -0.83
CA THR A 96 -12.01 0.83 -2.13
C THR A 96 -11.16 1.45 -3.24
N GLU A 97 -11.04 0.77 -4.38
CA GLU A 97 -10.37 1.30 -5.58
C GLU A 97 -11.02 2.62 -6.04
N ALA A 98 -12.35 2.70 -5.96
CA ALA A 98 -13.09 3.91 -6.29
C ALA A 98 -12.73 5.09 -5.38
N GLU A 99 -12.59 4.86 -4.08
CA GLU A 99 -12.14 5.89 -3.13
C GLU A 99 -10.70 6.29 -3.37
N HIS A 100 -9.82 5.32 -3.66
CA HIS A 100 -8.44 5.58 -4.00
C HIS A 100 -8.34 6.48 -5.26
N HIS A 101 -9.19 6.27 -6.27
CA HIS A 101 -9.24 7.15 -7.44
C HIS A 101 -9.62 8.61 -7.11
N VAL A 102 -10.49 8.82 -6.12
CA VAL A 102 -10.92 10.17 -5.70
C VAL A 102 -9.78 10.96 -5.05
N ILE A 103 -8.89 10.30 -4.30
CA ILE A 103 -7.84 10.98 -3.56
C ILE A 103 -6.64 11.38 -4.42
N ARG A 104 -6.49 10.85 -5.64
CA ARG A 104 -5.37 11.18 -6.55
C ARG A 104 -5.37 12.65 -7.03
N HIS A 105 -4.22 13.13 -7.51
CA HIS A 105 -4.12 14.41 -8.22
C HIS A 105 -5.07 14.45 -9.43
N LYS A 106 -5.83 15.54 -9.60
CA LYS A 106 -6.81 15.66 -10.69
C LYS A 106 -6.15 15.70 -12.06
N GLU A 107 -4.93 16.22 -12.10
CA GLU A 107 -4.08 16.39 -13.26
C GLU A 107 -3.59 15.05 -13.80
N ASN A 108 -3.43 14.05 -12.93
CA ASN A 108 -2.79 12.76 -13.25
C ASN A 108 -3.70 11.55 -12.97
N ASN A 109 -5.01 11.75 -12.81
CA ASN A 109 -5.94 10.66 -12.55
C ASN A 109 -6.44 10.00 -13.85
N LEU A 110 -7.21 8.92 -13.71
CA LEU A 110 -7.74 8.16 -14.83
C LEU A 110 -8.61 9.01 -15.78
N GLU A 111 -9.39 9.96 -15.25
CA GLU A 111 -10.22 10.84 -16.07
C GLU A 111 -9.40 11.83 -16.91
N ALA A 112 -8.28 12.30 -16.39
CA ALA A 112 -7.33 13.12 -17.14
C ALA A 112 -6.61 12.27 -18.22
N ALA A 113 -6.10 11.09 -17.85
CA ALA A 113 -5.41 10.18 -18.75
C ALA A 113 -6.28 9.70 -19.93
N ARG A 114 -7.59 9.52 -19.71
CA ARG A 114 -8.56 9.20 -20.78
C ARG A 114 -8.70 10.30 -21.83
N LYS A 115 -8.45 11.56 -21.45
CA LYS A 115 -8.59 12.72 -22.35
C LYS A 115 -7.27 13.05 -23.04
N ASP A 116 -6.17 12.89 -22.33
CA ASP A 116 -4.82 13.16 -22.79
C ASP A 116 -3.85 12.16 -22.18
N VAL A 117 -3.17 11.39 -23.03
CA VAL A 117 -2.19 10.38 -22.59
C VAL A 117 -1.05 10.98 -21.78
N SER A 118 -0.72 12.27 -21.99
CA SER A 118 0.35 12.96 -21.25
C SER A 118 -0.02 13.24 -19.78
N ALA A 119 -1.29 13.13 -19.40
CA ALA A 119 -1.71 13.17 -18.01
C ALA A 119 -1.29 11.90 -17.23
N ASP A 120 -1.04 10.79 -17.92
CA ASP A 120 -0.26 9.71 -17.34
C ASP A 120 1.23 10.08 -17.40
N THR A 121 1.73 10.67 -16.32
CA THR A 121 3.06 11.28 -16.28
C THR A 121 4.19 10.27 -16.54
N VAL A 122 3.97 8.96 -16.37
CA VAL A 122 4.96 7.93 -16.74
C VAL A 122 5.24 7.91 -18.24
N MET A 123 4.28 8.35 -19.06
CA MET A 123 4.41 8.37 -20.52
C MET A 123 5.29 9.53 -21.02
N VAL A 124 5.52 10.56 -20.19
CA VAL A 124 6.15 11.82 -20.62
C VAL A 124 7.23 12.35 -19.66
N THR A 125 7.44 11.73 -18.50
CA THR A 125 8.38 12.19 -17.47
C THR A 125 9.40 11.11 -17.15
N SER A 126 10.69 11.46 -17.21
CA SER A 126 11.78 10.57 -16.85
C SER A 126 11.76 10.26 -15.34
N GLY A 127 12.42 9.17 -14.91
CA GLY A 127 12.59 8.88 -13.49
C GLY A 127 13.32 9.99 -12.73
N GLU A 128 14.33 10.61 -13.37
CA GLU A 128 15.09 11.72 -12.79
C GLU A 128 14.21 12.96 -12.53
N ASP A 129 13.30 13.26 -13.45
CA ASP A 129 12.45 14.45 -13.37
C ASP A 129 11.16 14.23 -12.56
N PHE A 130 10.72 12.98 -12.40
CA PHE A 130 9.49 12.60 -11.68
C PHE A 130 9.31 13.29 -10.32
N PRO A 131 10.31 13.31 -9.42
CA PRO A 131 10.16 13.90 -8.10
C PRO A 131 10.17 15.44 -8.11
N THR A 132 10.51 16.07 -9.23
CA THR A 132 10.69 17.54 -9.30
C THR A 132 9.41 18.28 -9.68
N SER A 133 8.38 17.57 -10.16
CA SER A 133 7.14 18.19 -10.61
C SER A 133 6.25 18.65 -9.44
N SER A 134 5.26 19.51 -9.72
CA SER A 134 4.27 19.94 -8.74
C SER A 134 3.36 18.82 -8.21
N THR A 135 3.35 17.69 -8.92
CA THR A 135 2.64 16.44 -8.55
C THR A 135 3.65 15.29 -8.41
N GLY A 136 4.86 15.65 -7.96
CA GLY A 136 5.99 14.74 -7.85
C GLY A 136 5.66 13.50 -7.02
N ALA A 137 6.24 12.39 -7.42
CA ALA A 137 6.02 11.09 -6.79
C ALA A 137 7.28 10.22 -6.95
N ASN A 138 7.40 9.20 -6.10
CA ASN A 138 8.41 8.17 -6.25
C ASN A 138 7.90 7.10 -7.22
N LEU A 139 8.03 7.36 -8.52
CA LEU A 139 7.62 6.45 -9.59
C LEU A 139 8.68 6.46 -10.70
N ASN A 140 8.57 5.53 -11.66
CA ASN A 140 9.43 5.46 -12.83
C ASN A 140 10.93 5.34 -12.50
N LEU A 141 11.25 4.58 -11.43
CA LEU A 141 12.62 4.39 -10.92
C LEU A 141 13.31 5.70 -10.47
N ALA A 142 12.54 6.73 -10.11
CA ALA A 142 13.09 7.93 -9.45
C ALA A 142 13.91 7.60 -8.21
N PHE A 143 13.47 6.60 -7.45
CA PHE A 143 14.19 6.01 -6.33
C PHE A 143 14.15 4.48 -6.42
N SER A 144 15.18 3.83 -5.87
CA SER A 144 15.29 2.36 -5.82
C SER A 144 14.74 1.75 -4.51
N SER A 145 14.00 2.54 -3.73
CA SER A 145 13.36 2.14 -2.47
C SER A 145 12.23 3.13 -2.18
N GLN A 146 11.43 2.84 -1.15
CA GLN A 146 10.46 3.79 -0.63
C GLN A 146 11.14 5.05 -0.08
N ASN A 147 10.34 6.06 0.19
CA ASN A 147 10.77 7.34 0.73
C ASN A 147 9.78 7.83 1.82
N PRO A 148 10.11 8.87 2.61
CA PRO A 148 9.23 9.37 3.65
C PRO A 148 7.85 9.77 3.11
N VAL A 149 6.79 9.42 3.85
CA VAL A 149 5.38 9.61 3.44
C VAL A 149 4.95 11.08 3.30
N ASP A 150 5.81 12.02 3.68
CA ASP A 150 5.58 13.46 3.60
C ASP A 150 6.52 14.19 2.64
N GLN A 151 7.33 13.46 1.86
CA GLN A 151 8.32 14.04 0.95
C GLN A 151 7.69 14.86 -0.17
N PHE A 152 6.55 14.44 -0.71
CA PHE A 152 5.87 15.12 -1.82
C PHE A 152 4.63 15.89 -1.35
N ALA A 153 4.23 16.89 -2.14
CA ALA A 153 3.05 17.70 -1.86
C ALA A 153 1.77 16.84 -1.87
N PRO A 154 0.77 17.17 -1.05
CA PRO A 154 -0.49 16.44 -1.07
C PRO A 154 -1.30 16.73 -2.35
N SER A 155 -2.20 15.81 -2.67
CA SER A 155 -3.25 16.03 -3.67
C SER A 155 -4.22 17.13 -3.22
N HIS A 156 -5.12 17.50 -4.12
CA HIS A 156 -6.18 18.46 -3.86
C HIS A 156 -7.13 18.07 -2.71
N THR A 157 -7.12 16.80 -2.26
CA THR A 157 -7.88 16.31 -1.10
C THR A 157 -7.08 16.26 0.19
N GLY A 158 -5.79 16.63 0.16
CA GLY A 158 -4.88 16.63 1.31
C GLY A 158 -4.12 15.32 1.54
N HIS A 159 -4.37 14.28 0.73
CA HIS A 159 -3.69 12.99 0.83
C HIS A 159 -2.33 13.04 0.12
N ARG A 160 -1.31 12.40 0.70
CA ARG A 160 0.04 12.32 0.13
C ARG A 160 0.28 10.94 -0.47
N ASP A 161 1.30 10.83 -1.32
CA ASP A 161 1.77 9.56 -1.90
C ASP A 161 0.70 8.70 -2.58
N THR A 162 -0.37 9.32 -3.09
CA THR A 162 -1.47 8.62 -3.79
C THR A 162 -1.06 7.98 -5.13
N THR A 163 0.21 8.14 -5.49
CA THR A 163 0.88 7.59 -6.67
C THR A 163 2.35 7.33 -6.30
N GLY A 164 2.88 6.17 -6.68
CA GLY A 164 4.28 5.82 -6.42
C GLY A 164 4.54 5.45 -4.96
N ASN A 165 5.82 5.38 -4.58
CA ASN A 165 6.33 4.94 -3.28
C ASN A 165 6.03 3.45 -2.99
N ALA A 166 4.76 3.08 -2.78
CA ALA A 166 4.30 1.71 -2.61
C ALA A 166 2.93 1.51 -3.28
N TRP A 167 2.60 0.26 -3.62
CA TRP A 167 1.22 -0.08 -3.97
C TRP A 167 0.34 -0.06 -2.70
N GLU A 168 -0.83 0.58 -2.80
CA GLU A 168 -1.81 0.62 -1.72
C GLU A 168 -2.87 -0.48 -1.95
N TRP A 169 -3.05 -1.36 -0.95
CA TRP A 169 -4.10 -2.38 -1.00
C TRP A 169 -5.49 -1.74 -1.03
N THR A 170 -6.42 -2.35 -1.75
CA THR A 170 -7.84 -1.98 -1.77
C THR A 170 -8.72 -3.17 -1.39
N GLU A 171 -9.96 -2.92 -0.96
CA GLU A 171 -10.93 -3.95 -0.56
C GLU A 171 -11.56 -4.70 -1.76
N ASP A 172 -11.47 -4.11 -2.96
CA ASP A 172 -12.10 -4.64 -4.15
C ASP A 172 -11.33 -5.85 -4.68
N HIS A 173 -12.07 -6.88 -5.09
CA HIS A 173 -11.52 -7.95 -5.91
C HIS A 173 -11.22 -7.45 -7.31
N PHE A 174 -10.21 -8.01 -7.95
CA PHE A 174 -9.96 -7.68 -9.35
C PHE A 174 -11.15 -8.14 -10.22
N ASN A 175 -11.86 -7.19 -10.83
CA ASN A 175 -13.10 -7.46 -11.56
C ASN A 175 -13.20 -6.63 -12.86
N PRO A 176 -13.98 -7.07 -13.86
CA PRO A 176 -14.17 -6.31 -15.09
C PRO A 176 -14.98 -5.04 -14.83
N LEU A 177 -14.58 -3.94 -15.50
CA LEU A 177 -15.40 -2.74 -15.58
C LEU A 177 -16.58 -2.94 -16.53
N LYS A 178 -17.60 -2.06 -16.42
CA LYS A 178 -18.75 -2.09 -17.33
C LYS A 178 -18.30 -1.93 -18.79
N GLY A 179 -18.67 -2.90 -19.62
CA GLY A 179 -18.30 -2.92 -21.04
C GLY A 179 -16.88 -3.45 -21.30
N PHE A 180 -16.25 -4.09 -20.32
CA PHE A 180 -15.00 -4.82 -20.55
C PHE A 180 -15.19 -5.89 -21.62
N GLU A 181 -14.29 -5.88 -22.60
CA GLU A 181 -14.18 -6.90 -23.63
C GLU A 181 -12.73 -7.37 -23.70
N VAL A 182 -12.55 -8.68 -23.82
CA VAL A 182 -11.23 -9.30 -23.94
C VAL A 182 -10.64 -8.98 -25.30
N HIS A 183 -9.38 -8.52 -25.35
CA HIS A 183 -8.69 -8.29 -26.61
C HIS A 183 -8.08 -9.60 -27.14
N HIS A 184 -8.34 -9.95 -28.40
CA HIS A 184 -7.94 -11.21 -29.01
C HIS A 184 -6.42 -11.51 -29.01
N VAL A 185 -5.57 -10.48 -28.89
CA VAL A 185 -4.10 -10.65 -28.81
C VAL A 185 -3.59 -10.86 -27.38
N TYR A 186 -4.47 -10.74 -26.38
CA TYR A 186 -4.11 -10.70 -24.96
C TYR A 186 -5.29 -11.19 -24.11
N ASP A 187 -5.75 -12.41 -24.42
CA ASP A 187 -7.04 -12.92 -23.94
C ASP A 187 -7.01 -13.48 -22.51
N ASP A 188 -5.82 -13.84 -22.03
CA ASP A 188 -5.54 -14.43 -20.73
C ASP A 188 -4.91 -13.47 -19.71
N PHE A 189 -4.80 -12.18 -20.03
CA PHE A 189 -4.10 -11.25 -19.14
C PHE A 189 -4.89 -10.87 -17.88
N SER A 190 -6.15 -10.44 -18.05
CA SER A 190 -7.00 -10.00 -16.94
C SER A 190 -8.10 -11.00 -16.62
N SER A 191 -8.68 -11.62 -17.64
CA SER A 191 -9.88 -12.45 -17.49
C SER A 191 -9.71 -13.65 -16.54
N PRO A 192 -8.55 -14.34 -16.47
CA PRO A 192 -8.36 -15.44 -15.53
C PRO A 192 -8.30 -15.01 -14.06
N CYS A 193 -8.00 -13.74 -13.80
CA CYS A 193 -7.89 -13.19 -12.45
C CYS A 193 -9.23 -12.67 -11.89
N PHE A 194 -10.32 -12.71 -12.68
CA PHE A 194 -11.67 -12.35 -12.22
C PHE A 194 -12.34 -13.49 -11.43
N ASP A 195 -11.61 -14.09 -10.48
CA ASP A 195 -12.00 -15.29 -9.76
C ASP A 195 -12.34 -15.04 -8.27
N GLY A 196 -12.22 -13.78 -7.82
CA GLY A 196 -12.41 -13.39 -6.42
C GLY A 196 -11.28 -13.86 -5.49
N LYS A 197 -10.13 -14.25 -6.04
CA LYS A 197 -8.94 -14.66 -5.29
C LYS A 197 -7.73 -13.75 -5.52
N HIS A 198 -7.87 -12.80 -6.45
CA HIS A 198 -6.89 -11.78 -6.80
C HIS A 198 -7.51 -10.40 -6.54
#